data_AF-A0A120G825-F1
#
_entry.id   AF-A0A120G825-F1
#
_cell.length_a   1.000
_cell.length_b   1.000
_cell.length_c   1.000
_cell.angle_alpha   90.00
_cell.angle_beta   90.00
_cell.angle_gamma   90.00
#
_symmetry.space_group_name_H-M   'P 1'
#
loop_
_entity.id
_entity.type
_entity.pdbx_description
1 polymer ?
#
loop_
_entity_poly.entity_id
_entity_poly.type
_entity_poly.pdbx_seq_one_letter_code
_entity_poly.pdbx_strand_id
1 'polypeptide(L)'
;MNMTPWGGPTARAASALHVDPSDIFVPMIPAMAAGVVAILVIAYMYGKRERARLGELHLQGDEIDHSEISVSQFPDARRPKLIWFNGALTLALMCTLIAGLLPLPVLFMVAFSIAMIVNYPCLQQQKDRVAAHAGSVLAVVGLIFAAGIFTGILSGTGMVDAMSKSLLAVIPEAMGPYLAVITALVSMPFTFFMSNDAFYYGVLPVLAEAASHYGITAVEMARASIVGQPVHLLSPLVPSTYLLVALAGIEFGDHQRFTLKWAVLVCLCIMFAALLMGIFPLFSTL
;
A
#
# COMPACT_ATOMS: atom_id res chain seq x y z
N MET A 1 6.08 3.64 0.66
CA MET A 1 5.01 3.43 -0.34
C MET A 1 4.44 2.04 -0.14
N ASN A 2 3.21 1.89 0.36
CA ASN A 2 2.56 0.58 0.58
C ASN A 2 1.45 0.35 -0.47
N MET A 3 1.86 0.22 -1.73
CA MET A 3 0.95 0.14 -2.89
C MET A 3 1.06 -1.19 -3.65
N THR A 4 1.84 -2.13 -3.12
CA THR A 4 1.98 -3.48 -3.70
C THR A 4 0.63 -4.21 -3.70
N PRO A 5 0.43 -5.23 -4.55
CA PRO A 5 -0.88 -5.87 -4.66
C PRO A 5 -1.27 -6.67 -3.41
N TRP A 6 -0.28 -7.11 -2.62
CA TRP A 6 -0.45 -7.67 -1.28
C TRP A 6 -0.31 -6.64 -0.16
N GLY A 7 -0.11 -5.36 -0.51
CA GLY A 7 -0.06 -4.26 0.41
C GLY A 7 -1.44 -4.04 1.04
N GLY A 8 -1.46 -3.70 2.32
CA GLY A 8 -2.71 -3.55 3.09
C GLY A 8 -3.77 -2.68 2.40
N PRO A 9 -3.44 -1.51 1.84
CA PRO A 9 -4.40 -0.64 1.15
C PRO A 9 -4.92 -1.25 -0.17
N THR A 10 -4.02 -1.70 -1.04
CA THR A 10 -4.37 -2.26 -2.35
C THR A 10 -5.23 -3.51 -2.20
N ALA A 11 -4.91 -4.39 -1.25
CA ALA A 11 -5.68 -5.59 -0.98
C ALA A 11 -7.11 -5.28 -0.50
N ARG A 12 -7.29 -4.23 0.32
CA ARG A 12 -8.61 -3.79 0.79
C ARG A 12 -9.42 -3.12 -0.30
N ALA A 13 -8.79 -2.27 -1.13
CA ALA A 13 -9.46 -1.67 -2.27
C ALA A 13 -9.95 -2.75 -3.25
N ALA A 14 -9.10 -3.74 -3.53
CA ALA A 14 -9.43 -4.88 -4.37
C ALA A 14 -10.61 -5.69 -3.83
N SER A 15 -10.59 -6.05 -2.53
CA SER A 15 -11.67 -6.82 -1.93
C SER A 15 -12.97 -6.04 -1.80
N ALA A 16 -12.91 -4.75 -1.47
CA ALA A 16 -14.09 -3.90 -1.30
C ALA A 16 -14.82 -3.63 -2.62
N LEU A 17 -14.05 -3.45 -3.71
CA LEU A 17 -14.61 -3.16 -5.03
C LEU A 17 -14.73 -4.40 -5.92
N HIS A 18 -14.41 -5.59 -5.40
CA HIS A 18 -14.45 -6.85 -6.13
C HIS A 18 -13.64 -6.83 -7.44
N VAL A 19 -12.44 -6.25 -7.40
CA VAL A 19 -11.53 -6.17 -8.54
C VAL A 19 -10.23 -6.92 -8.29
N ASP A 20 -9.55 -7.33 -9.35
CA ASP A 20 -8.26 -8.02 -9.23
C ASP A 20 -7.14 -7.06 -8.77
N PRO A 21 -6.33 -7.43 -7.75
CA PRO A 21 -5.25 -6.58 -7.27
C PRO A 21 -4.18 -6.29 -8.33
N SER A 22 -4.00 -7.19 -9.31
CA SER A 22 -3.10 -6.97 -10.45
C SER A 22 -3.53 -5.79 -11.31
N ASP A 23 -4.82 -5.63 -11.51
CA ASP A 23 -5.39 -4.57 -12.35
C ASP A 23 -5.26 -3.21 -11.69
N ILE A 24 -5.14 -3.18 -10.36
CA ILE A 24 -4.77 -1.99 -9.61
C ILE A 24 -3.26 -1.75 -9.70
N PHE A 25 -2.46 -2.76 -9.35
CA PHE A 25 -1.02 -2.61 -9.13
C PHE A 25 -0.21 -2.39 -10.41
N VAL A 26 -0.39 -3.23 -11.43
CA VAL A 26 0.48 -3.24 -12.62
C VAL A 26 0.46 -1.88 -13.33
N PRO A 27 -0.71 -1.26 -13.59
CA PRO A 27 -0.77 0.08 -14.17
C PRO A 27 -0.17 1.16 -13.26
N MET A 28 -0.16 0.96 -11.94
CA MET A 28 0.39 1.95 -11.00
C MET A 28 1.93 1.93 -10.92
N ILE A 29 2.62 0.91 -11.45
CA ILE A 29 4.09 0.79 -11.38
C ILE A 29 4.81 2.06 -11.90
N PRO A 30 4.47 2.62 -13.08
CA PRO A 30 5.12 3.83 -13.56
C PRO A 30 4.86 5.06 -12.67
N ALA A 31 3.64 5.23 -12.14
CA ALA A 31 3.32 6.31 -11.20
C ALA A 31 4.06 6.13 -9.86
N MET A 32 4.22 4.89 -9.40
CA MET A 32 5.04 4.56 -8.24
C MET A 32 6.51 4.92 -8.47
N ALA A 33 7.04 4.66 -9.66
CA ALA A 33 8.40 5.04 -10.02
C ALA A 33 8.60 6.57 -9.95
N ALA A 34 7.61 7.36 -10.40
CA ALA A 34 7.64 8.81 -10.22
C ALA A 34 7.68 9.23 -8.73
N GLY A 35 6.91 8.54 -7.88
CA GLY A 35 6.96 8.73 -6.42
C GLY A 35 8.33 8.39 -5.83
N VAL A 36 8.95 7.29 -6.26
CA VAL A 36 10.31 6.90 -5.85
C VAL A 36 11.32 7.96 -6.27
N VAL A 37 11.27 8.44 -7.51
CA VAL A 37 12.13 9.52 -8.01
C VAL A 37 11.95 10.78 -7.16
N ALA A 38 10.72 11.17 -6.85
CA ALA A 38 10.45 12.32 -5.99
C ALA A 38 11.08 12.16 -4.60
N ILE A 39 10.96 10.97 -3.99
CA ILE A 39 11.60 10.66 -2.70
C ILE A 39 13.12 10.75 -2.80
N LEU A 40 13.74 10.20 -3.84
CA LEU A 40 15.19 10.25 -4.06
C LEU A 40 15.69 11.69 -4.24
N VAL A 41 14.94 12.53 -4.96
CA VAL A 41 15.25 13.96 -5.11
C VAL A 41 15.19 14.67 -3.76
N ILE A 42 14.15 14.42 -2.96
CA ILE A 42 14.03 15.00 -1.61
C ILE A 42 15.20 14.55 -0.72
N ALA A 43 15.54 13.26 -0.74
CA ALA A 43 16.67 12.71 0.01
C ALA A 43 18.00 13.34 -0.42
N TYR A 44 18.25 13.50 -1.72
CA TYR A 44 19.44 14.17 -2.25
C TYR A 44 19.51 15.64 -1.82
N MET A 45 18.40 16.37 -1.87
CA MET A 45 18.34 17.77 -1.41
C MET A 45 18.69 17.91 0.07
N TYR A 46 18.15 17.03 0.92
CA TYR A 46 18.49 17.02 2.35
C TYR A 46 19.93 16.58 2.61
N GLY A 47 20.41 15.55 1.93
CA GLY A 47 21.80 15.11 2.04
C GLY A 47 22.79 16.22 1.68
N LYS A 48 22.51 16.99 0.63
CA LYS A 48 23.34 18.14 0.23
C LYS A 48 23.30 19.28 1.26
N ARG A 49 22.13 19.57 1.83
CA ARG A 49 21.98 20.59 2.88
C ARG A 49 22.71 20.18 4.16
N GLU A 50 22.61 18.92 4.54
CA GLU A 50 23.26 18.40 5.73
C GLU A 50 24.78 18.34 5.56
N ARG A 51 25.27 17.96 4.37
CA ARG A 51 26.70 18.06 4.03
C ARG A 51 27.21 19.50 4.09
N ALA A 52 26.43 20.47 3.65
CA ALA A 52 26.81 21.89 3.75
C ALA A 52 26.81 22.40 5.20
N ARG A 53 25.95 21.85 6.07
CA ARG A 53 25.85 22.21 7.49
C ARG A 53 26.95 21.57 8.34
N LEU A 54 27.23 20.29 8.14
CA LEU A 54 28.16 19.48 8.95
C LEU A 54 29.59 19.44 8.37
N GLY A 55 29.77 19.75 7.09
CA GLY A 55 31.03 19.51 6.39
C GLY A 55 31.26 18.03 6.08
N GLU A 56 32.49 17.66 5.72
CA GLU A 56 32.89 16.26 5.54
C GLU A 56 33.30 15.64 6.88
N LEU A 57 32.36 14.91 7.49
CA LEU A 57 32.64 14.09 8.68
C LEU A 57 33.38 12.82 8.25
N HIS A 58 34.68 12.75 8.56
CA HIS A 58 35.42 11.49 8.54
C HIS A 58 35.07 10.73 9.82
N LEU A 59 34.19 9.72 9.70
CA LEU A 59 33.87 8.81 10.80
C LEU A 59 35.17 8.05 11.18
N GLN A 60 35.70 8.31 12.37
CA GLN A 60 36.78 7.50 12.94
C GLN A 60 36.20 6.20 13.46
N GLY A 61 36.54 5.08 12.80
CA GLY A 61 36.23 3.73 13.26
C GLY A 61 35.02 3.12 12.57
N ASP A 62 35.28 2.35 11.51
CA ASP A 62 34.30 1.56 10.77
C ASP A 62 34.10 0.16 11.43
N GLU A 63 34.09 0.12 12.76
CA GLU A 63 33.73 -1.06 13.56
C GLU A 63 32.38 -0.82 14.25
N ILE A 64 31.37 -0.48 13.45
CA ILE A 64 30.00 -0.72 13.91
C ILE A 64 29.77 -2.22 13.70
N ASP A 65 29.79 -2.98 14.80
CA ASP A 65 29.43 -4.40 14.77
C ASP A 65 27.95 -4.53 14.35
N HIS A 66 27.73 -4.69 13.04
CA HIS A 66 26.40 -4.89 12.47
C HIS A 66 25.81 -6.26 12.82
N SER A 67 26.53 -7.12 13.55
CA SER A 67 26.04 -8.45 13.93
C SER A 67 24.88 -8.40 14.94
N GLU A 68 24.78 -7.34 15.75
CA GLU A 68 23.71 -7.16 16.74
C GLU A 68 22.42 -6.54 16.18
N ILE A 69 22.43 -6.03 14.95
CA ILE A 69 21.20 -5.51 14.31
C ILE A 69 20.36 -6.70 13.82
N SER A 70 19.63 -7.31 14.75
CA SER A 70 18.69 -8.39 14.46
C SER A 70 17.33 -7.84 14.06
N VAL A 71 17.07 -7.74 12.76
CA VAL A 71 15.74 -7.40 12.20
C VAL A 71 14.74 -8.56 12.39
N SER A 72 15.21 -9.79 12.60
CA SER A 72 14.36 -10.98 12.74
C SER A 72 14.21 -11.39 14.20
N GLN A 73 12.96 -11.57 14.65
CA GLN A 73 12.64 -12.21 15.94
C GLN A 73 13.04 -13.70 15.98
N PHE A 74 13.37 -14.30 14.82
CA PHE A 74 13.80 -15.69 14.69
C PHE A 74 15.12 -15.78 13.90
N PRO A 75 16.28 -15.73 14.58
CA PRO A 75 17.60 -15.82 13.94
C PRO A 75 17.79 -17.11 13.13
N ASP A 76 17.26 -18.23 13.63
CA ASP A 76 17.37 -19.55 12.98
C ASP A 76 16.61 -19.64 11.64
N ALA A 77 15.63 -18.76 11.44
CA ALA A 77 14.84 -18.70 10.22
C ALA A 77 15.60 -18.00 9.07
N ARG A 78 16.76 -17.38 9.32
CA ARG A 78 17.53 -16.63 8.29
C ARG A 78 18.15 -17.52 7.20
N ARG A 79 18.35 -18.81 7.48
CA ARG A 79 18.86 -19.85 6.55
C ARG A 79 19.97 -19.33 5.60
N PRO A 80 21.15 -18.93 6.12
CA PRO A 80 22.20 -18.27 5.34
C PRO A 80 22.74 -19.09 4.16
N LYS A 81 22.61 -20.43 4.19
CA LYS A 81 23.05 -21.31 3.11
C LYS A 81 22.12 -21.30 1.89
N LEU A 82 20.87 -20.84 2.04
CA LEU A 82 19.84 -20.88 1.00
C LEU A 82 19.53 -19.50 0.40
N ILE A 83 20.37 -18.49 0.67
CA ILE A 83 20.14 -17.10 0.22
C ILE A 83 19.99 -16.99 -1.30
N TRP A 84 20.80 -17.73 -2.06
CA TRP A 84 20.78 -17.69 -3.53
C TRP A 84 19.54 -18.37 -4.09
N PHE A 85 19.13 -19.50 -3.51
CA PHE A 85 17.91 -20.18 -3.90
C PHE A 85 16.68 -19.30 -3.61
N ASN A 86 16.59 -18.78 -2.38
CA ASN A 86 15.48 -17.91 -1.97
C ASN A 86 15.47 -16.61 -2.77
N GLY A 87 16.64 -16.04 -3.07
CA GLY A 87 16.80 -14.88 -3.93
C GLY A 87 16.28 -15.16 -5.35
N ALA A 88 16.68 -16.29 -5.95
CA ALA A 88 16.22 -16.69 -7.28
C ALA A 88 14.71 -16.97 -7.32
N LEU A 89 14.17 -17.67 -6.32
CA LEU A 89 12.74 -17.95 -6.21
C LEU A 89 11.93 -16.65 -6.05
N THR A 90 12.43 -15.72 -5.24
CA THR A 90 11.82 -14.40 -5.06
C THR A 90 11.86 -13.59 -6.35
N LEU A 91 13.00 -13.58 -7.06
CA LEU A 91 13.14 -12.89 -8.34
C LEU A 91 12.18 -13.47 -9.38
N ALA A 92 12.10 -14.79 -9.49
CA ALA A 92 11.16 -15.47 -10.38
C ALA A 92 9.69 -15.15 -10.05
N LEU A 93 9.34 -15.14 -8.76
CA LEU A 93 8.02 -14.72 -8.30
C LEU A 93 7.74 -13.24 -8.67
N MET A 94 8.69 -12.33 -8.45
CA MET A 94 8.52 -10.92 -8.82
C MET A 94 8.35 -10.74 -10.33
N CYS A 95 9.15 -11.41 -11.15
CA CYS A 95 9.04 -11.35 -12.61
C CYS A 95 7.69 -11.88 -13.11
N THR A 96 7.23 -13.02 -12.58
CA THR A 96 5.94 -13.61 -12.97
C THR A 96 4.74 -12.79 -12.51
N LEU A 97 4.84 -12.14 -11.33
CA LEU A 97 3.83 -11.19 -10.85
C LEU A 97 3.72 -9.95 -11.74
N ILE A 98 4.86 -9.38 -12.15
CA ILE A 98 4.89 -8.21 -13.04
C ILE A 98 4.35 -8.58 -14.43
N ALA A 99 4.70 -9.76 -14.93
CA ALA A 99 4.24 -10.24 -16.23
C ALA A 99 2.79 -10.76 -16.22
N GLY A 100 2.16 -10.90 -15.05
CA GLY A 100 0.74 -11.27 -14.92
C GLY A 100 0.39 -12.66 -15.46
N LEU A 101 1.32 -13.64 -15.41
CA LEU A 101 1.12 -14.95 -16.04
C LEU A 101 -0.03 -15.77 -15.44
N LEU A 102 -0.27 -15.60 -14.14
CA LEU A 102 -1.26 -16.35 -13.35
C LEU A 102 -1.85 -15.44 -12.28
N PRO A 103 -3.05 -15.76 -11.74
CA PRO A 103 -3.62 -15.02 -10.62
C PRO A 103 -2.65 -14.94 -9.43
N LEU A 104 -2.57 -13.76 -8.79
CA LEU A 104 -1.70 -13.52 -7.64
C LEU A 104 -1.76 -14.61 -6.55
N PRO A 105 -2.95 -15.07 -6.11
CA PRO A 105 -3.03 -16.12 -5.09
C PRO A 105 -2.34 -17.41 -5.53
N VAL A 106 -2.47 -17.78 -6.80
CA VAL A 106 -1.86 -18.99 -7.35
C VAL A 106 -0.34 -18.88 -7.36
N LEU A 107 0.20 -17.75 -7.82
CA LEU A 107 1.65 -17.51 -7.83
C LEU A 107 2.24 -17.55 -6.41
N PHE A 108 1.58 -16.91 -5.44
CA PHE A 108 2.00 -16.95 -4.05
C PHE A 108 1.90 -18.36 -3.44
N MET A 109 0.82 -19.10 -3.69
CA MET A 109 0.67 -20.48 -3.19
C MET A 109 1.75 -21.41 -3.73
N VAL A 110 2.08 -21.31 -5.03
CA VAL A 110 3.11 -22.13 -5.66
C VAL A 110 4.49 -21.76 -5.11
N ALA A 111 4.84 -20.48 -5.09
CA ALA A 111 6.12 -20.02 -4.57
C ALA A 111 6.29 -20.35 -3.09
N PHE A 112 5.25 -20.18 -2.28
CA PHE A 112 5.25 -20.58 -0.87
C PHE A 112 5.43 -22.10 -0.71
N SER A 113 4.73 -22.92 -1.50
CA SER A 113 4.88 -24.38 -1.45
C SER A 113 6.31 -24.81 -1.75
N ILE A 114 6.92 -24.25 -2.80
CA ILE A 114 8.32 -24.51 -3.16
C ILE A 114 9.25 -24.05 -2.03
N ALA A 115 9.06 -22.82 -1.54
CA ALA A 115 9.86 -22.25 -0.46
C ALA A 115 9.79 -23.12 0.81
N MET A 116 8.61 -23.59 1.19
CA MET A 116 8.42 -24.42 2.38
C MET A 116 9.10 -25.78 2.26
N ILE A 117 8.97 -26.46 1.12
CA ILE A 117 9.59 -27.77 0.89
C ILE A 117 11.12 -27.67 0.91
N VAL A 118 11.69 -26.63 0.28
CA VAL A 118 13.15 -26.49 0.17
C VAL A 118 13.78 -25.92 1.45
N ASN A 119 13.18 -24.91 2.08
CA ASN A 119 13.73 -24.30 3.30
C ASN A 119 13.48 -25.14 4.56
N TYR A 120 12.40 -25.93 4.56
CA TYR A 120 11.97 -26.76 5.69
C TYR A 120 11.58 -28.17 5.23
N PRO A 121 12.56 -29.04 4.92
CA PRO A 121 12.26 -30.41 4.46
C PRO A 121 11.50 -31.26 5.51
N CYS A 122 11.62 -30.91 6.79
CA CYS A 122 10.93 -31.58 7.87
C CYS A 122 9.50 -31.03 8.05
N LEU A 123 8.50 -31.92 8.02
CA LEU A 123 7.09 -31.57 8.19
C LEU A 123 6.80 -30.83 9.50
N GLN A 124 7.49 -31.17 10.59
CA GLN A 124 7.31 -30.47 11.86
C GLN A 124 7.75 -29.01 11.76
N GLN A 125 8.90 -28.75 11.14
CA GLN A 125 9.39 -27.39 10.95
C GLN A 125 8.43 -26.58 10.05
N GLN A 126 7.83 -27.20 9.04
CA GLN A 126 6.82 -26.55 8.22
C GLN A 126 5.60 -26.12 9.06
N LYS A 127 5.08 -27.03 9.89
CA LYS A 127 3.96 -26.74 10.81
C LYS A 127 4.31 -25.59 11.76
N ASP A 128 5.49 -25.61 12.35
CA ASP A 128 5.93 -24.58 13.29
C ASP A 128 6.00 -23.19 12.60
N ARG A 129 6.46 -23.13 11.35
CA ARG A 129 6.51 -21.86 10.59
C ARG A 129 5.12 -21.35 10.23
N VAL A 130 4.20 -22.23 9.82
CA VAL A 130 2.81 -21.85 9.53
C VAL A 130 2.13 -21.37 10.82
N ALA A 131 2.27 -22.12 11.92
CA ALA A 131 1.70 -21.75 13.22
C ALA A 131 2.21 -20.39 13.72
N ALA A 132 3.49 -20.09 13.53
CA ALA A 132 4.09 -18.80 13.91
C ALA A 132 3.45 -17.59 13.21
N HIS A 133 2.86 -17.78 12.01
CA HIS A 133 2.20 -16.71 11.25
C HIS A 133 0.67 -16.82 11.24
N ALA A 134 0.12 -17.92 11.77
CA ALA A 134 -1.31 -18.21 11.72
C ALA A 134 -2.16 -17.13 12.41
N GLY A 135 -1.69 -16.56 13.53
CA GLY A 135 -2.40 -15.48 14.24
C GLY A 135 -2.65 -14.27 13.33
N SER A 136 -1.62 -13.80 12.64
CA SER A 136 -1.73 -12.69 11.69
C SER A 136 -2.61 -13.04 10.49
N VAL A 137 -2.47 -14.26 9.94
CA VAL A 137 -3.26 -14.72 8.79
C VAL A 137 -4.75 -14.80 9.15
N LEU A 138 -5.10 -15.43 10.27
CA LEU A 138 -6.49 -15.56 10.73
C LEU A 138 -7.14 -14.21 10.97
N ALA A 139 -6.41 -13.24 11.54
CA ALA A 139 -6.91 -11.88 11.71
C ALA A 139 -7.23 -11.20 10.36
N VAL A 140 -6.33 -11.31 9.38
CA VAL A 140 -6.53 -10.73 8.04
C VAL A 140 -7.69 -11.41 7.30
N VAL A 141 -7.77 -12.74 7.34
CA VAL A 141 -8.87 -13.50 6.70
C VAL A 141 -10.20 -13.17 7.35
N GLY A 142 -10.26 -13.11 8.68
CA GLY A 142 -11.46 -12.74 9.42
C GLY A 142 -11.95 -11.34 9.08
N LEU A 143 -11.04 -10.37 8.97
CA LEU A 143 -11.35 -9.02 8.54
C LEU A 143 -11.90 -8.99 7.10
N ILE A 144 -11.24 -9.66 6.14
CA ILE A 144 -11.69 -9.68 4.74
C ILE A 144 -13.09 -10.34 4.64
N PHE A 145 -13.33 -11.41 5.41
CA PHE A 145 -14.62 -12.08 5.45
C PHE A 145 -15.72 -11.17 6.02
N ALA A 146 -15.45 -10.52 7.16
CA ALA A 146 -16.38 -9.56 7.77
C ALA A 146 -16.66 -8.36 6.87
N ALA A 147 -15.63 -7.87 6.18
CA ALA A 147 -15.76 -6.80 5.20
C ALA A 147 -16.59 -7.20 3.97
N GLY A 148 -16.43 -8.45 3.51
CA GLY A 148 -17.28 -9.02 2.46
C GLY A 148 -18.75 -9.10 2.88
N ILE A 149 -19.03 -9.53 4.11
CA ILE A 149 -20.39 -9.50 4.68
C ILE A 149 -20.92 -8.07 4.75
N PHE A 150 -20.12 -7.14 5.26
CA PHE A 150 -20.49 -5.73 5.38
C PHE A 150 -20.83 -5.13 4.02
N THR A 151 -19.94 -5.26 3.03
CA THR A 151 -20.15 -4.79 1.65
C THR A 151 -21.37 -5.47 1.02
N GLY A 152 -21.55 -6.77 1.24
CA GLY A 152 -22.73 -7.52 0.79
C GLY A 152 -24.04 -7.00 1.39
N ILE A 153 -24.06 -6.61 2.66
CA ILE A 153 -25.22 -5.96 3.30
C ILE A 153 -25.44 -4.57 2.70
N LEU A 154 -24.39 -3.76 2.58
CA LEU A 154 -24.50 -2.40 2.02
C LEU A 154 -25.12 -2.43 0.62
N SER A 155 -24.58 -3.27 -0.26
CA SER A 155 -25.01 -3.39 -1.65
C SER A 155 -26.35 -4.13 -1.76
N GLY A 156 -26.53 -5.24 -1.03
CA GLY A 156 -27.74 -6.05 -1.09
C GLY A 156 -28.99 -5.39 -0.50
N THR A 157 -28.82 -4.42 0.41
CA THR A 157 -29.93 -3.62 0.97
C THR A 157 -30.26 -2.36 0.16
N GLY A 158 -29.45 -2.00 -0.85
CA GLY A 158 -29.57 -0.75 -1.60
C GLY A 158 -29.09 0.48 -0.81
N MET A 159 -28.38 0.28 0.31
CA MET A 159 -27.85 1.40 1.10
C MET A 159 -26.73 2.14 0.36
N VAL A 160 -25.89 1.43 -0.42
CA VAL A 160 -24.87 2.07 -1.28
C VAL A 160 -25.53 3.01 -2.28
N ASP A 161 -26.63 2.59 -2.93
CA ASP A 161 -27.36 3.41 -3.90
C ASP A 161 -27.93 4.68 -3.24
N ALA A 162 -28.50 4.56 -2.05
CA ALA A 162 -29.06 5.69 -1.31
C ALA A 162 -27.97 6.67 -0.84
N MET A 163 -26.84 6.15 -0.33
CA MET A 163 -25.70 6.95 0.07
C MET A 163 -25.05 7.64 -1.13
N SER A 164 -24.91 6.93 -2.25
CA SER A 164 -24.42 7.45 -3.53
C SER A 164 -25.30 8.60 -4.02
N LYS A 165 -26.62 8.42 -4.10
CA LYS A 165 -27.57 9.48 -4.48
C LYS A 165 -27.50 10.69 -3.55
N SER A 166 -27.34 10.47 -2.25
CA SER A 166 -27.20 11.55 -1.27
C SER A 166 -25.89 12.31 -1.47
N LEU A 167 -24.79 11.61 -1.77
CA LEU A 167 -23.51 12.20 -2.09
C LEU A 167 -23.60 13.02 -3.38
N LEU A 168 -24.19 12.45 -4.44
CA LEU A 168 -24.41 13.11 -5.73
C LEU A 168 -25.31 14.36 -5.61
N ALA A 169 -26.28 14.37 -4.69
CA ALA A 169 -27.11 15.54 -4.43
C ALA A 169 -26.35 16.73 -3.79
N VAL A 170 -25.22 16.46 -3.13
CA VAL A 170 -24.37 17.48 -2.49
C VAL A 170 -23.19 17.87 -3.37
N ILE A 171 -22.69 16.95 -4.20
CA ILE A 171 -21.60 17.21 -5.14
C ILE A 171 -22.14 18.04 -6.32
N PRO A 172 -21.56 19.21 -6.64
CA PRO A 172 -21.92 19.97 -7.83
C PRO A 172 -21.79 19.10 -9.09
N GLU A 173 -22.72 19.21 -10.04
CA GLU A 173 -22.69 18.40 -11.28
C GLU A 173 -21.34 18.48 -12.03
N ALA A 174 -20.67 19.63 -11.96
CA ALA A 174 -19.35 19.84 -12.55
C ALA A 174 -18.21 19.01 -11.92
N MET A 175 -18.39 18.50 -10.70
CA MET A 175 -17.38 17.72 -9.96
C MET A 175 -17.51 16.21 -10.15
N GLY A 176 -18.67 15.72 -10.60
CA GLY A 176 -18.94 14.31 -10.83
C GLY A 176 -17.92 13.61 -11.75
N PRO A 177 -17.65 14.14 -12.96
CA PRO A 177 -16.61 13.65 -13.85
C PRO A 177 -15.18 13.59 -13.29
N TYR A 178 -14.91 14.32 -12.20
CA TYR A 178 -13.60 14.38 -11.54
C TYR A 178 -13.51 13.47 -10.31
N LEU A 179 -14.50 12.59 -10.08
CA LEU A 179 -14.57 11.77 -8.87
C LEU A 179 -13.33 10.89 -8.63
N ALA A 180 -12.65 10.43 -9.68
CA ALA A 180 -11.37 9.72 -9.54
C ALA A 180 -10.29 10.62 -8.92
N VAL A 181 -10.12 11.85 -9.45
CA VAL A 181 -9.15 12.83 -8.92
C VAL A 181 -9.52 13.25 -7.49
N ILE A 182 -10.80 13.50 -7.24
CA ILE A 182 -11.31 13.85 -5.91
C ILE A 182 -11.01 12.72 -4.93
N THR A 183 -11.22 11.46 -5.34
CA THR A 183 -10.92 10.28 -4.52
C THR A 183 -9.43 10.18 -4.23
N ALA A 184 -8.56 10.43 -5.20
CA ALA A 184 -7.12 10.49 -4.98
C ALA A 184 -6.73 11.58 -3.95
N LEU A 185 -7.34 12.76 -4.03
CA LEU A 185 -7.07 13.86 -3.09
C LEU A 185 -7.62 13.57 -1.68
N VAL A 186 -8.86 13.13 -1.58
CA VAL A 186 -9.55 12.85 -0.31
C VAL A 186 -8.98 11.61 0.38
N SER A 187 -8.39 10.67 -0.38
CA SER A 187 -7.68 9.52 0.20
C SER A 187 -6.58 9.96 1.18
N MET A 188 -5.91 11.10 0.95
CA MET A 188 -4.88 11.61 1.86
C MET A 188 -5.41 11.91 3.27
N PRO A 189 -6.37 12.83 3.49
CA PRO A 189 -6.90 13.10 4.82
C PRO A 189 -7.71 11.92 5.39
N PHE A 190 -8.45 11.19 4.56
CA PHE A 190 -9.31 10.12 5.08
C PHE A 190 -8.48 8.94 5.59
N THR A 191 -7.48 8.50 4.84
CA THR A 191 -6.58 7.44 5.32
C THR A 191 -5.62 7.92 6.42
N PHE A 192 -5.49 9.23 6.62
CA PHE A 192 -4.73 9.79 7.74
C PHE A 192 -5.52 9.74 9.06
N PHE A 193 -6.79 10.18 9.04
CA PHE A 193 -7.63 10.28 10.25
C PHE A 193 -8.49 9.04 10.52
N MET A 194 -8.81 8.27 9.49
CA MET A 194 -9.60 7.04 9.59
C MET A 194 -8.70 5.82 9.47
N SER A 195 -9.16 4.69 10.01
CA SER A 195 -8.51 3.41 9.72
C SER A 195 -8.65 3.08 8.23
N ASN A 196 -7.69 2.33 7.69
CA ASN A 196 -7.81 1.80 6.33
C ASN A 196 -9.11 1.03 6.13
N ASP A 197 -9.56 0.28 7.13
CA ASP A 197 -10.78 -0.52 7.04
C ASP A 197 -12.01 0.38 6.86
N ALA A 198 -12.12 1.46 7.64
CA ALA A 198 -13.24 2.40 7.54
C ALA A 198 -13.27 3.11 6.18
N PHE A 199 -12.10 3.51 5.66
CA PHE A 199 -12.02 4.16 4.35
C PHE A 199 -12.34 3.18 3.21
N TYR A 200 -11.66 2.04 3.14
CA TYR A 200 -11.77 1.11 2.00
C TYR A 200 -13.07 0.32 1.98
N TYR A 201 -13.62 -0.07 3.13
CA TYR A 201 -14.87 -0.85 3.17
C TYR A 201 -16.11 0.01 3.37
N GLY A 202 -15.97 1.21 3.93
CA GLY A 202 -17.10 2.13 4.15
C GLY A 202 -17.23 3.20 3.08
N VAL A 203 -16.18 3.98 2.86
CA VAL A 203 -16.24 5.18 2.02
C VAL A 203 -16.04 4.86 0.54
N LEU A 204 -15.03 4.06 0.22
CA LEU A 204 -14.66 3.78 -1.17
C LEU A 204 -15.79 3.13 -2.00
N PRO A 205 -16.60 2.18 -1.51
CA PRO A 205 -17.70 1.61 -2.29
C PRO A 205 -18.75 2.65 -2.65
N VAL A 206 -19.05 3.59 -1.74
CA VAL A 206 -19.99 4.68 -1.98
C VAL A 206 -19.44 5.65 -3.03
N LEU A 207 -18.14 5.97 -2.97
CA LEU A 207 -17.48 6.80 -3.99
C LEU A 207 -17.46 6.10 -5.35
N ALA A 208 -17.17 4.80 -5.39
CA ALA A 208 -17.13 4.02 -6.61
C ALA A 208 -18.51 3.91 -7.26
N GLU A 209 -19.57 3.70 -6.48
CA GLU A 209 -20.94 3.71 -6.98
C GLU A 209 -21.34 5.08 -7.52
N ALA A 210 -21.00 6.17 -6.83
CA ALA A 210 -21.24 7.51 -7.34
C ALA A 210 -20.49 7.79 -8.65
N ALA A 211 -19.26 7.27 -8.77
CA ALA A 211 -18.41 7.44 -9.93
C ALA A 211 -18.85 6.58 -11.13
N SER A 212 -19.53 5.46 -10.88
CA SER A 212 -20.09 4.58 -11.93
C SER A 212 -21.12 5.31 -12.79
N HIS A 213 -21.89 6.24 -12.19
CA HIS A 213 -22.84 7.11 -12.89
C HIS A 213 -22.18 8.10 -13.85
N TYR A 214 -20.88 8.32 -13.72
CA TYR A 214 -20.06 9.12 -14.63
C TYR A 214 -19.09 8.22 -15.43
N GLY A 215 -19.39 6.93 -15.59
CA GLY A 215 -18.59 6.02 -16.41
C GLY A 215 -17.19 5.68 -15.88
N ILE A 216 -16.86 6.07 -14.64
CA ILE A 216 -15.58 5.73 -14.01
C ILE A 216 -15.68 4.33 -13.42
N THR A 217 -14.74 3.47 -13.82
CA THR A 217 -14.76 2.06 -13.40
C THR A 217 -14.31 1.88 -11.95
N ALA A 218 -14.76 0.80 -11.32
CA ALA A 218 -14.32 0.42 -9.97
C ALA A 218 -12.79 0.25 -9.86
N VAL A 219 -12.14 -0.25 -10.92
CA VAL A 219 -10.68 -0.39 -10.96
C VAL A 219 -9.99 0.97 -10.96
N GLU A 220 -10.50 1.96 -11.71
CA GLU A 220 -9.94 3.32 -11.73
C GLU A 220 -10.12 4.01 -10.38
N MET A 221 -11.26 3.79 -9.72
CA MET A 221 -11.50 4.28 -8.35
C MET A 221 -10.58 3.61 -7.33
N ALA A 222 -10.33 2.31 -7.46
CA ALA A 222 -9.34 1.60 -6.64
C ALA A 222 -7.94 2.20 -6.82
N ARG A 223 -7.50 2.42 -8.06
CA ARG A 223 -6.19 3.05 -8.37
C ARG A 223 -6.07 4.45 -7.79
N ALA A 224 -7.11 5.27 -7.94
CA ALA A 224 -7.15 6.61 -7.34
C ALA A 224 -7.06 6.58 -5.81
N SER A 225 -7.78 5.66 -5.16
CA SER A 225 -7.87 5.58 -3.70
C SER A 225 -6.56 5.21 -2.99
N ILE A 226 -5.57 4.66 -3.71
CA ILE A 226 -4.26 4.29 -3.15
C ILE A 226 -3.18 5.36 -3.38
N VAL A 227 -3.51 6.50 -3.98
CA VAL A 227 -2.56 7.61 -4.19
C VAL A 227 -2.13 8.26 -2.87
N GLY A 228 -3.03 8.34 -1.88
CA GLY A 228 -2.80 8.99 -0.58
C GLY A 228 -1.84 8.24 0.37
N GLN A 229 -1.26 7.11 -0.05
CA GLN A 229 -0.48 6.24 0.82
C GLN A 229 0.76 6.84 1.48
N PRO A 230 1.53 7.74 0.84
CA PRO A 230 2.58 8.49 1.53
C PRO A 230 2.08 9.28 2.74
N VAL A 231 0.91 9.92 2.66
CA VAL A 231 0.31 10.64 3.80
C VAL A 231 -0.23 9.65 4.83
N HIS A 232 -0.88 8.57 4.40
CA HIS A 232 -1.37 7.51 5.29
C HIS A 232 -0.29 6.99 6.25
N LEU A 233 0.94 6.79 5.76
CA LEU A 233 2.05 6.29 6.58
C LEU A 233 2.43 7.22 7.75
N LEU A 234 2.03 8.49 7.72
CA LEU A 234 2.23 9.44 8.81
C LEU A 234 1.09 9.40 9.84
N SER A 235 0.03 8.61 9.60
CA SER A 235 -1.08 8.48 10.54
C SER A 235 -0.59 7.88 11.87
N PRO A 236 -1.07 8.39 13.01
CA PRO A 236 -0.86 7.77 14.32
C PRO A 236 -1.40 6.34 14.41
N LEU A 237 -2.29 5.95 13.48
CA LEU A 237 -2.87 4.62 13.38
C LEU A 237 -1.92 3.60 12.74
N VAL A 238 -0.73 4.03 12.28
CA VAL A 238 0.28 3.17 11.65
C VAL A 238 1.41 2.86 12.65
N PRO A 239 1.44 1.66 13.25
CA PRO A 239 2.39 1.34 14.32
C PRO A 239 3.86 1.35 13.87
N SER A 240 4.13 1.02 12.60
CA SER A 240 5.50 0.94 12.09
C SER A 240 6.22 2.28 12.09
N THR A 241 5.52 3.36 11.74
CA THR A 241 6.09 4.71 11.76
C THR A 241 6.31 5.18 13.19
N TYR A 242 5.36 4.87 14.09
CA TYR A 242 5.50 5.20 15.51
C TYR A 242 6.72 4.52 16.13
N LEU A 243 6.92 3.23 15.86
CA LEU A 243 8.09 2.48 16.32
C LEU A 243 9.40 3.07 15.77
N LEU A 244 9.46 3.36 14.46
CA LEU A 244 10.66 3.91 13.83
C LEU A 244 11.07 5.25 14.44
N VAL A 245 10.10 6.14 14.63
CA VAL A 245 10.30 7.46 15.26
C VAL A 245 10.79 7.31 16.69
N ALA A 246 10.19 6.40 17.48
CA ALA A 246 10.62 6.12 18.84
C ALA A 246 12.06 5.60 18.91
N LEU A 247 12.46 4.72 18.00
CA LEU A 247 13.85 4.22 17.90
C LEU A 247 14.85 5.31 17.49
N ALA A 248 14.40 6.30 16.72
CA ALA A 248 15.22 7.44 16.32
C ALA A 248 15.31 8.54 17.40
N GLY A 249 14.64 8.36 18.56
CA GLY A 249 14.69 9.30 19.68
C GLY A 249 14.07 10.67 19.37
N ILE A 250 13.14 10.72 18.41
CA ILE A 250 12.46 11.95 17.97
C ILE A 250 10.98 11.92 18.35
N GLU A 251 10.39 13.10 18.58
CA GLU A 251 8.96 13.23 18.83
C GLU A 251 8.15 12.97 17.55
N PHE A 252 7.06 12.18 17.67
CA PHE A 252 6.22 11.82 16.51
C PHE A 252 5.56 13.03 15.87
N GLY A 253 5.11 13.99 16.69
CA GLY A 253 4.51 15.23 16.20
C GLY A 253 5.47 16.05 15.33
N ASP A 254 6.75 16.10 15.70
CA ASP A 254 7.77 16.82 14.93
C ASP A 254 8.07 16.13 13.60
N HIS A 255 8.20 14.80 13.62
CA HIS A 255 8.36 14.01 12.41
C HIS A 255 7.18 14.21 11.45
N GLN A 256 5.96 14.17 11.99
CA GLN A 256 4.74 14.36 11.21
C GLN A 256 4.67 15.77 10.60
N ARG A 257 4.88 16.83 11.40
CA ARG A 257 4.84 18.22 10.94
C ARG A 257 5.88 18.50 9.86
N PHE A 258 7.07 17.94 10.01
CA PHE A 258 8.15 18.09 9.05
C PHE A 258 7.85 17.34 7.74
N THR A 259 7.40 16.09 7.84
CA THR A 259 7.28 15.17 6.70
C THR A 259 5.99 15.36 5.92
N LEU A 260 4.91 15.86 6.55
CA LEU A 260 3.58 15.95 5.93
C LEU A 260 3.59 16.69 4.59
N LYS A 261 4.27 17.84 4.50
CA LYS A 261 4.39 18.61 3.25
C LYS A 261 5.06 17.83 2.12
N TRP A 262 6.04 16.99 2.47
CA TRP A 262 6.76 16.15 1.51
C TRP A 262 5.96 14.92 1.14
N ALA A 263 5.24 14.32 2.09
CA ALA A 263 4.32 13.23 1.81
C ALA A 263 3.22 13.68 0.85
N VAL A 264 2.63 14.86 1.07
CA VAL A 264 1.68 15.48 0.14
C VAL A 264 2.30 15.70 -1.23
N LEU A 265 3.53 16.25 -1.29
CA LEU A 265 4.23 16.43 -2.56
C LEU A 265 4.41 15.10 -3.32
N VAL A 266 4.81 14.04 -2.63
CA VAL A 266 4.97 12.70 -3.22
C VAL A 266 3.62 12.16 -3.70
N CYS A 267 2.54 12.32 -2.93
CA CYS A 267 1.17 11.98 -3.37
C CYS A 267 0.80 12.73 -4.66
N LEU A 268 1.08 14.03 -4.74
CA LEU A 268 0.80 14.84 -5.93
C LEU A 268 1.65 14.40 -7.13
N CYS A 269 2.93 14.04 -6.94
CA CYS A 269 3.77 13.50 -8.00
C CYS A 269 3.23 12.17 -8.53
N ILE A 270 2.80 11.27 -7.64
CA ILE A 270 2.17 10.00 -8.02
C ILE A 270 0.87 10.26 -8.78
N MET A 271 0.00 11.13 -8.25
CA MET A 271 -1.27 11.51 -8.88
C MET A 271 -1.04 12.08 -10.28
N PHE A 272 -0.11 13.01 -10.42
CA PHE A 272 0.19 13.66 -11.69
C PHE A 272 0.72 12.64 -12.72
N ALA A 273 1.65 11.77 -12.32
CA ALA A 273 2.12 10.69 -13.19
C ALA A 273 0.99 9.73 -13.57
N ALA A 274 0.10 9.40 -12.63
CA ALA A 274 -1.05 8.54 -12.87
C ALA A 274 -2.01 9.12 -13.91
N LEU A 275 -2.30 10.42 -13.81
CA LEU A 275 -3.15 11.15 -14.75
C LEU A 275 -2.52 11.28 -16.14
N LEU A 276 -1.22 11.59 -16.21
CA LEU A 276 -0.50 11.68 -17.49
C LEU A 276 -0.49 10.36 -18.27
N MET A 277 -0.46 9.24 -17.54
CA MET A 277 -0.41 7.90 -18.12
C MET A 277 -1.81 7.30 -18.33
N GLY A 278 -2.87 8.04 -17.99
CA GLY A 278 -4.26 7.55 -18.11
C GLY A 278 -4.57 6.36 -17.21
N ILE A 279 -3.90 6.25 -16.05
CA ILE A 279 -4.10 5.13 -15.12
C ILE A 279 -5.50 5.21 -14.46
N PHE A 280 -6.00 6.42 -14.27
CA PHE A 280 -7.40 6.77 -13.99
C PHE A 280 -7.73 8.13 -14.64
N PRO A 281 -9.00 8.41 -14.97
CA PRO A 281 -9.37 9.59 -15.76
C PRO A 281 -9.22 10.88 -14.95
N LEU A 282 -8.72 11.93 -15.61
CA LEU A 282 -8.83 13.30 -15.09
C LEU A 282 -10.29 13.76 -15.11
N PHE A 283 -10.98 13.50 -16.22
CA PHE A 283 -12.35 13.88 -16.48
C PHE A 283 -13.03 12.75 -17.24
N SER A 284 -14.24 12.37 -16.82
CA SER A 284 -15.08 11.44 -17.55
C SER A 284 -16.18 12.15 -18.33
N THR A 285 -16.32 11.82 -19.61
CA THR A 285 -17.31 12.42 -20.53
C THR A 285 -18.59 11.59 -20.68
N LEU A 286 -18.69 10.46 -19.98
CA LEU A 286 -19.76 9.46 -20.10
C LEU A 286 -20.67 9.45 -18.88
#